data_AF-A0A971K7I5-F1
#
_entry.id   AF-A0A971K7I5-F1
#
_cell.length_a   1.000
_cell.length_b   1.000
_cell.length_c   1.000
_cell.angle_alpha   90.00
_cell.angle_beta   90.00
_cell.angle_gamma   90.00
#
_symmetry.space_group_name_H-M   'P 1'
#
loop_
_entity.id
_entity.type
_entity.pdbx_description
1 polymer ?
#
loop_
_entity_poly.entity_id
_entity_poly.type
_entity_poly.pdbx_seq_one_letter_code
_entity_poly.pdbx_strand_id
1 'polypeptide(L)'
;MKKVIIFMNLLLALIIAGCGGGGGGEDVDTVINISEITGVSTPVVGATPVTTITETDQYTGTVSWSPSDATFGYKVYTATITLTAKSGYTLTGVSEDFFTVTGTTDTNPADSGVVTA
;
A
#
# COMPACT_ATOMS: atom_id res chain seq x y z
N MET A 1 -27.08 15.22 11.97
CA MET A 1 -26.76 14.67 10.63
C MET A 1 -26.18 13.28 10.86
N LYS A 2 -26.81 12.25 10.27
CA LYS A 2 -26.61 10.81 10.52
C LYS A 2 -25.29 10.37 9.83
N LYS A 3 -24.41 9.49 10.32
CA LYS A 3 -24.57 8.27 11.15
C LYS A 3 -23.31 7.99 11.99
N VAL A 4 -23.54 7.46 13.17
CA VAL A 4 -22.59 6.81 14.10
C VAL A 4 -22.22 5.43 13.55
N ILE A 5 -20.93 5.05 13.57
CA ILE A 5 -20.50 3.64 13.50
C ILE A 5 -19.40 3.45 14.55
N ILE A 6 -19.79 2.83 15.66
CA ILE A 6 -18.93 2.24 16.68
C ILE A 6 -18.74 0.78 16.28
N PHE A 7 -17.50 0.30 16.13
CA PHE A 7 -17.21 -1.14 16.18
C PHE A 7 -16.08 -1.38 17.17
N MET A 8 -16.50 -1.80 18.35
CA MET A 8 -15.68 -2.32 19.43
C MET A 8 -15.79 -3.86 19.40
N ASN A 9 -14.63 -4.53 19.47
CA ASN A 9 -14.39 -5.94 19.85
C ASN A 9 -14.89 -7.10 18.98
N LEU A 10 -13.93 -7.86 18.44
CA LEU A 10 -13.96 -9.31 18.55
C LEU A 10 -12.55 -9.85 18.81
N LEU A 11 -12.30 -10.23 20.06
CA LEU A 11 -11.13 -11.02 20.45
C LEU A 11 -11.38 -12.47 20.03
N LEU A 12 -10.56 -13.02 19.14
CA LEU A 12 -10.45 -14.45 18.95
C LEU A 12 -9.01 -14.88 19.25
N ALA A 13 -8.79 -15.37 20.47
CA ALA A 13 -7.58 -16.10 20.79
C ALA A 13 -7.73 -17.53 20.24
N LEU A 14 -6.94 -17.89 19.24
CA LEU A 14 -6.74 -19.29 18.88
C LEU A 14 -5.37 -19.72 19.41
N ILE A 15 -5.38 -20.42 20.54
CA ILE A 15 -4.25 -21.20 21.04
C ILE A 15 -4.12 -22.40 20.10
N ILE A 16 -3.13 -22.39 19.20
CA ILE A 16 -2.65 -23.62 18.58
C ILE A 16 -1.38 -24.02 19.32
N ALA A 17 -1.56 -24.82 20.37
CA ALA A 17 -0.52 -25.76 20.79
C ALA A 17 -0.50 -26.88 19.74
N GLY A 18 0.50 -26.85 18.85
CA GLY A 18 0.70 -27.83 17.79
C GLY A 18 2.19 -28.13 17.63
N CYS A 19 2.58 -29.31 18.08
CA CYS A 19 3.93 -29.85 18.09
C CYS A 19 4.39 -30.27 16.68
N GLY A 20 5.64 -29.94 16.32
CA GLY A 20 6.52 -30.84 15.55
C GLY A 20 6.55 -30.74 14.01
N GLY A 21 7.78 -30.78 13.48
CA GLY A 21 8.12 -31.08 12.07
C GLY A 21 8.37 -29.81 11.26
N GLY A 22 9.58 -29.46 10.82
CA GLY A 22 10.59 -30.32 10.23
C GLY A 22 10.25 -30.57 8.75
N GLY A 23 10.52 -29.58 7.89
CA GLY A 23 10.37 -29.72 6.45
C GLY A 23 10.84 -28.44 5.74
N GLY A 24 12.04 -28.48 5.15
CA GLY A 24 12.50 -27.45 4.23
C GLY A 24 11.65 -27.49 2.96
N GLY A 25 10.62 -26.66 2.92
CA GLY A 25 10.08 -26.13 1.68
C GLY A 25 10.76 -24.81 1.43
N GLU A 26 11.15 -24.55 0.18
CA GLU A 26 11.42 -23.19 -0.26
C GLU A 26 10.11 -22.42 -0.01
N ASP A 27 10.08 -21.60 1.04
CA ASP A 27 8.96 -20.69 1.28
C ASP A 27 9.05 -19.64 0.16
N VAL A 28 8.43 -19.97 -0.97
CA VAL A 28 8.38 -19.06 -2.09
C VAL A 28 7.38 -17.98 -1.71
N ASP A 29 7.88 -16.75 -1.58
CA ASP A 29 7.05 -15.58 -1.31
C ASP A 29 5.87 -15.53 -2.28
N THR A 30 4.67 -15.23 -1.76
CA THR A 30 3.46 -15.08 -2.55
C THR A 30 3.50 -13.77 -3.34
N VAL A 31 3.26 -13.82 -4.65
CA VAL A 31 3.20 -12.61 -5.48
C VAL A 31 2.07 -11.70 -5.00
N ILE A 32 2.35 -10.40 -4.85
CA ILE A 32 1.35 -9.40 -4.47
C ILE A 32 0.21 -9.39 -5.48
N ASN A 33 -1.02 -9.42 -4.96
CA ASN A 33 -2.24 -9.43 -5.76
C ASN A 33 -3.30 -8.43 -5.27
N ILE A 34 -2.96 -7.56 -4.31
CA ILE A 34 -3.77 -6.38 -3.96
C ILE A 34 -3.28 -5.19 -4.79
N SER A 35 -4.05 -4.83 -5.82
CA SER A 35 -3.74 -3.70 -6.70
C SER A 35 -4.07 -2.33 -6.10
N GLU A 36 -5.01 -2.26 -5.17
CA GLU A 36 -5.52 -1.00 -4.64
C GLU A 36 -4.58 -0.38 -3.60
N ILE A 37 -4.06 0.82 -3.89
CA ILE A 37 -3.30 1.65 -2.97
C ILE A 37 -4.22 2.73 -2.41
N THR A 38 -4.45 2.69 -1.09
CA THR A 38 -5.30 3.65 -0.38
C THR A 38 -4.49 4.59 0.50
N GLY A 39 -5.09 5.70 0.93
CA GLY A 39 -4.43 6.72 1.75
C GLY A 39 -3.67 7.79 0.97
N VAL A 40 -3.58 7.67 -0.35
CA VAL A 40 -3.06 8.74 -1.24
C VAL A 40 -4.24 9.56 -1.77
N SER A 41 -4.43 10.75 -1.22
CA SER A 41 -5.47 11.68 -1.66
C SER A 41 -4.98 12.58 -2.78
N THR A 42 -5.86 12.90 -3.73
CA THR A 42 -5.60 13.91 -4.76
C THR A 42 -5.15 15.25 -4.12
N PRO A 43 -4.16 15.95 -4.70
CA PRO A 43 -3.69 17.24 -4.19
C PRO A 43 -4.81 18.27 -4.04
N VAL A 44 -4.98 18.82 -2.84
CA VAL A 44 -5.91 19.92 -2.56
C VAL A 44 -5.11 21.12 -2.06
N VAL A 45 -5.32 22.28 -2.67
CA VAL A 45 -4.60 23.51 -2.31
C VAL A 45 -4.71 23.79 -0.81
N GLY A 46 -3.57 24.01 -0.16
CA GLY A 46 -3.45 24.26 1.29
C GLY A 46 -3.40 23.00 2.14
N ALA A 47 -3.66 21.81 1.60
CA ALA A 47 -3.50 20.55 2.33
C ALA A 47 -2.03 20.11 2.39
N THR A 48 -1.67 19.45 3.49
CA THR A 48 -0.35 18.85 3.66
C THR A 48 -0.26 17.54 2.88
N PRO A 49 0.81 17.31 2.09
CA PRO A 49 0.99 16.05 1.38
C PRO A 49 1.13 14.87 2.35
N VAL A 50 0.46 13.75 2.04
CA VAL A 50 0.66 12.50 2.76
C VAL A 50 2.02 11.90 2.39
N THR A 51 2.68 11.24 3.34
CA THR A 51 4.01 10.64 3.14
C THR A 51 4.01 9.12 3.23
N THR A 52 2.86 8.52 3.50
CA THR A 52 2.67 7.08 3.63
C THR A 52 1.32 6.68 3.08
N ILE A 53 1.23 5.46 2.57
CA ILE A 53 -0.04 4.86 2.18
C ILE A 53 -0.72 4.24 3.41
N THR A 54 -1.99 3.87 3.28
CA THR A 54 -2.60 2.93 4.22
C THR A 54 -2.04 1.55 3.91
N GLU A 55 -1.45 0.89 4.91
CA GLU A 55 -0.88 -0.44 4.71
C GLU A 55 -1.95 -1.49 4.40
N THR A 56 -1.54 -2.53 3.70
CA THR A 56 -2.37 -3.71 3.40
C THR A 56 -1.80 -4.93 4.12
N ASP A 57 -2.44 -6.08 3.99
CA ASP A 57 -1.86 -7.34 4.49
C ASP A 57 -0.59 -7.75 3.75
N GLN A 58 -0.36 -7.23 2.53
CA GLN A 58 0.71 -7.67 1.64
C GLN A 58 1.89 -6.70 1.55
N TYR A 59 1.67 -5.41 1.78
CA TYR A 59 2.71 -4.39 1.65
C TYR A 59 2.46 -3.15 2.50
N THR A 60 3.55 -2.43 2.76
CA THR A 60 3.55 -1.05 3.24
C THR A 60 4.08 -0.13 2.14
N GLY A 61 4.04 1.18 2.33
CA GLY A 61 4.64 2.08 1.36
C GLY A 61 4.79 3.52 1.83
N THR A 62 5.75 4.21 1.22
CA THR A 62 5.98 5.64 1.42
C THR A 62 5.59 6.41 0.16
N VAL A 63 5.28 7.69 0.34
CA VAL A 63 4.86 8.60 -0.73
C VAL A 63 5.79 9.80 -0.72
N SER A 64 6.34 10.12 -1.89
CA SER A 64 7.11 11.33 -2.13
C SER A 64 6.42 12.15 -3.21
N TRP A 65 6.45 13.47 -3.07
CA TRP A 65 5.75 14.38 -3.96
C TRP A 65 6.72 15.26 -4.72
N SER A 66 6.41 15.52 -5.98
CA SER A 66 7.08 16.52 -6.80
C SER A 66 6.05 17.46 -7.41
N PRO A 67 6.14 18.79 -7.19
CA PRO A 67 7.12 19.49 -6.34
C PRO A 67 7.06 19.11 -4.85
N SER A 68 8.20 19.18 -4.14
CA SER A 68 8.29 18.90 -2.70
C SER A 68 7.96 20.15 -1.86
N ASP A 69 6.72 20.60 -1.96
CA ASP A 69 6.19 21.73 -1.18
C ASP A 69 5.59 21.23 0.15
N ALA A 70 5.65 22.04 1.21
CA ALA A 70 5.09 21.68 2.53
C ALA A 70 3.55 21.57 2.53
N THR A 71 2.89 22.28 1.62
CA THR A 71 1.45 22.22 1.35
C THR A 71 1.23 22.33 -0.14
N PHE A 72 0.22 21.67 -0.68
CA PHE A 72 -0.10 21.77 -2.09
C PHE A 72 -0.50 23.20 -2.47
N GLY A 73 0.02 23.69 -3.59
CA GLY A 73 -0.35 24.96 -4.22
C GLY A 73 -1.14 24.76 -5.51
N TYR A 74 -1.36 25.85 -6.25
CA TYR A 74 -1.95 25.80 -7.59
C TYR A 74 -0.94 25.29 -8.64
N LYS A 75 -0.56 24.02 -8.52
CA LYS A 75 0.40 23.33 -9.38
C LYS A 75 -0.06 21.90 -9.60
N VAL A 76 0.48 21.27 -10.65
CA VAL A 76 0.39 19.81 -10.79
C VAL A 76 1.42 19.19 -9.85
N TYR A 77 0.99 18.18 -9.11
CA TYR A 77 1.87 17.36 -8.28
C TYR A 77 1.82 15.92 -8.76
N THR A 78 2.97 15.27 -8.72
CA THR A 78 3.13 13.84 -9.01
C THR A 78 3.51 13.14 -7.71
N ALA A 79 2.84 12.04 -7.40
CA ALA A 79 3.19 11.16 -6.30
C ALA A 79 4.06 10.01 -6.81
N THR A 80 5.20 9.78 -6.17
CA THR A 80 5.99 8.57 -6.33
C THR A 80 5.86 7.75 -5.06
N ILE A 81 5.25 6.59 -5.20
CA ILE A 81 4.95 5.65 -4.13
C ILE A 81 5.97 4.53 -4.19
N THR A 82 6.61 4.23 -3.06
CA THR A 82 7.55 3.12 -2.94
C THR A 82 6.96 2.08 -2.00
N LEU A 83 6.56 0.94 -2.56
CA LEU A 83 6.01 -0.20 -1.85
C LEU A 83 7.12 -1.10 -1.31
N THR A 84 6.87 -1.66 -0.13
CA THR A 84 7.70 -2.67 0.50
C THR A 84 6.82 -3.88 0.83
N ALA A 85 7.14 -5.03 0.23
CA ALA A 85 6.44 -6.27 0.50
C ALA A 85 6.61 -6.69 1.97
N LYS A 86 5.54 -7.20 2.58
CA LYS A 86 5.57 -7.80 3.93
C LYS A 86 6.15 -9.22 3.84
N SER A 87 6.51 -9.79 4.98
CA SER A 87 7.06 -11.16 5.06
C SER A 87 6.13 -12.17 4.38
N GLY A 88 6.69 -13.04 3.53
CA GLY A 88 5.94 -14.02 2.77
C GLY A 88 5.31 -13.47 1.47
N TYR A 89 5.63 -12.23 1.09
CA TYR A 89 5.17 -11.60 -0.16
C TYR A 89 6.31 -11.06 -1.02
N THR A 90 6.10 -11.01 -2.33
CA THR A 90 7.07 -10.48 -3.30
C THR A 90 6.43 -9.56 -4.34
N LEU A 91 7.21 -8.56 -4.77
CA LEU A 91 6.90 -7.70 -5.91
C LEU A 91 7.33 -8.33 -7.24
N THR A 92 8.23 -9.31 -7.21
CA THR A 92 8.59 -10.08 -8.41
C THR A 92 7.41 -10.96 -8.82
N GLY A 93 7.00 -10.86 -10.08
CA GLY A 93 5.80 -11.45 -10.65
C GLY A 93 4.63 -10.48 -10.78
N VAL A 94 4.71 -9.27 -10.21
CA VAL A 94 3.69 -8.23 -10.40
C VAL A 94 3.84 -7.63 -11.81
N SER A 95 2.74 -7.56 -12.55
CA SER A 95 2.72 -7.02 -13.91
C SER A 95 2.91 -5.50 -13.93
N GLU A 96 3.31 -4.97 -15.09
CA GLU A 96 3.25 -3.54 -15.37
C GLU A 96 1.82 -3.01 -15.19
N ASP A 97 1.71 -1.76 -14.72
CA ASP A 97 0.45 -1.02 -14.50
C ASP A 97 -0.61 -1.79 -13.70
N PHE A 98 -0.16 -2.61 -12.75
CA PHE A 98 -1.01 -3.40 -11.86
C PHE A 98 -1.64 -2.57 -10.75
N PHE A 99 -0.89 -1.62 -10.19
CA PHE A 99 -1.33 -0.86 -9.03
C PHE A 99 -2.24 0.31 -9.42
N THR A 100 -3.19 0.62 -8.54
CA THR A 100 -4.18 1.68 -8.77
C THR A 100 -4.35 2.56 -7.53
N VAL A 101 -4.41 3.86 -7.73
CA VAL A 101 -4.74 4.89 -6.76
C VAL A 101 -6.02 5.57 -7.26
N THR A 102 -6.96 5.82 -6.35
CA THR A 102 -8.27 6.37 -6.76
C THR A 102 -8.10 7.79 -7.30
N GLY A 103 -8.53 8.00 -8.55
CA GLY A 103 -8.63 9.33 -9.17
C GLY A 103 -7.37 9.81 -9.90
N THR A 104 -6.39 8.93 -10.12
CA THR A 104 -5.15 9.20 -10.84
C THR A 104 -5.01 8.26 -12.04
N THR A 105 -3.99 8.52 -12.87
CA THR A 105 -3.56 7.60 -13.92
C THR A 105 -2.21 7.06 -13.49
N ASP A 106 -2.20 5.82 -13.00
CA ASP A 106 -1.02 5.25 -12.37
C ASP A 106 -0.17 4.46 -13.37
N THR A 107 1.13 4.45 -13.12
CA THR A 107 2.07 3.58 -13.85
C THR A 107 3.04 2.91 -12.90
N ASN A 108 3.37 1.65 -13.16
CA ASN A 108 4.43 0.93 -12.47
C ASN A 108 5.16 -0.03 -13.41
N PRO A 109 6.49 -0.12 -13.38
CA PRO A 109 7.20 -1.18 -14.08
C PRO A 109 6.81 -2.57 -13.52
N ALA A 110 6.96 -3.61 -14.34
CA ALA A 110 6.88 -4.99 -13.87
C ALA A 110 7.96 -5.26 -12.80
N ASP A 111 7.66 -6.19 -11.89
CA ASP A 111 8.54 -6.62 -10.81
C ASP A 111 9.00 -5.49 -9.85
N SER A 112 8.30 -4.35 -9.83
CA SER A 112 8.69 -3.13 -9.12
C SER A 112 7.64 -2.70 -8.10
N GLY A 113 8.12 -2.17 -6.97
CA GLY A 113 7.30 -1.49 -5.96
C GLY A 113 7.17 0.02 -6.19
N VAL A 114 7.68 0.55 -7.31
CA VAL A 114 7.64 1.98 -7.60
C VAL A 114 6.42 2.30 -8.46
N VAL A 115 5.50 3.08 -7.92
CA VAL A 115 4.27 3.52 -8.60
C VAL A 115 4.29 5.04 -8.75
N THR A 116 3.93 5.53 -9.93
CA THR A 116 3.76 6.96 -10.21
C THR A 116 2.28 7.26 -10.39
N ALA A 117 1.76 8.21 -9.61
CA ALA A 117 0.36 8.65 -9.59
C ALA A 117 0.20 10.17 -9.76
#